data_AF-A0AAD3M4W0-F1
#
_entry.id   AF-A0AAD3M4W0-F1
#
_cell.length_a   1.000
_cell.length_b   1.000
_cell.length_c   1.000
_cell.angle_alpha   90.00
_cell.angle_beta   90.00
_cell.angle_gamma   90.00
#
_symmetry.space_group_name_H-M   'P 1'
#
loop_
_entity.id
_entity.type
_entity.pdbx_description
1 polymer ?
#
loop_
_entity_poly.entity_id
_entity_poly.type
_entity_poly.pdbx_seq_one_letter_code
_entity_poly.pdbx_strand_id
1 'polypeptide(L)'
;MLLSVLFAACIFATYHANGHTLSEEDVTSSQDVFGADFLQRRLHPLFHCPDMSPSPTVPTSVEHVKAADVKVIAALGDSLTTAIGANGSTILSIPFEFRQVSWSIGGYRTFQNVITLANIFKLFNPKLLGPSPVMTFHGRPTTVNETGFNFAVTGHNTLNISDQIIHMINTFRSYPDLNFEEDWKVVTMLIGMNDICDYCKDKTLFSPDNFIHYMTEALHMMMNEIPRTIVNVVQILPMKPLREVQKPTLGCQLQKRFCSCLVQPEENSPELNELVEINLEFQRRLEKLLHSNEFFKKDFAVVLQPYLEGAGPPRLPDGTLDLSFFTADCFHFTVKGHEELAKGLWNNMFQPEGEKERIKTFSEPVKLICPPKEHPYIYTKPRVLSSAPTLKHISMMLMSLVSVFVLFNLL
;
A
#
# COMPACT_ATOMS: atom_id res chain seq x y z
N MET A 1 8.32 -29.40 8.35
CA MET A 1 9.05 -28.66 9.42
C MET A 1 10.50 -29.13 9.59
N LEU A 2 10.81 -30.44 9.61
CA LEU A 2 12.21 -30.90 9.76
C LEU A 2 13.12 -30.63 8.53
N LEU A 3 12.62 -30.69 7.30
CA LEU A 3 13.44 -30.44 6.10
C LEU A 3 13.92 -28.99 5.97
N SER A 4 13.14 -28.02 6.47
CA SER A 4 13.44 -26.58 6.40
C SER A 4 14.57 -26.18 7.36
N VAL A 5 14.70 -26.90 8.49
CA VAL A 5 15.74 -26.67 9.50
C VAL A 5 17.08 -27.29 9.06
N LEU A 6 17.04 -28.43 8.39
CA LEU A 6 18.23 -29.12 7.87
C LEU A 6 18.94 -28.33 6.75
N PHE A 7 18.18 -27.61 5.90
CA PHE A 7 18.77 -26.81 4.83
C PHE A 7 19.48 -25.55 5.35
N ALA A 8 18.95 -24.93 6.41
CA ALA A 8 19.56 -23.76 7.04
C ALA A 8 20.81 -24.13 7.85
N ALA A 9 20.83 -25.31 8.51
CA ALA A 9 21.99 -25.75 9.30
C ALA A 9 23.23 -26.06 8.44
N CYS A 10 23.05 -26.58 7.21
CA CYS A 10 24.17 -26.86 6.30
C CYS A 10 24.91 -25.60 5.80
N ILE A 11 24.23 -24.46 5.72
CA ILE A 11 24.84 -23.20 5.28
C ILE A 11 25.71 -22.59 6.38
N PHE A 12 25.34 -22.75 7.66
CA PHE A 12 26.13 -22.24 8.78
C PHE A 12 27.29 -23.16 9.19
N ALA A 13 27.15 -24.48 9.05
CA ALA A 13 28.20 -25.43 9.42
C ALA A 13 29.42 -25.39 8.47
N THR A 14 29.22 -25.02 7.21
CA THR A 14 30.31 -24.86 6.22
C THR A 14 31.11 -23.58 6.42
N TYR A 15 30.55 -22.58 7.10
CA TYR A 15 31.20 -21.28 7.34
C TYR A 15 32.24 -21.30 8.46
N HIS A 16 32.21 -22.30 9.36
CA HIS A 16 33.07 -22.33 10.55
C HIS A 16 34.21 -23.36 10.51
N ALA A 17 34.27 -24.23 9.48
CA ALA A 17 35.16 -25.39 9.50
C ALA A 17 36.50 -25.22 8.78
N ASN A 18 36.68 -24.21 7.92
CA ASN A 18 37.96 -24.02 7.21
C ASN A 18 38.61 -22.68 7.57
N GLY A 19 39.46 -22.73 8.60
CA GLY A 19 40.46 -21.70 8.84
C GLY A 19 41.49 -21.73 7.71
N HIS A 20 41.29 -20.89 6.69
CA HIS A 20 42.30 -20.54 5.71
C HIS A 20 42.27 -19.02 5.48
N THR A 21 43.40 -18.38 5.75
CA THR A 21 43.67 -16.99 5.37
C THR A 21 43.61 -16.88 3.84
N LEU A 22 42.62 -16.14 3.33
CA LEU A 22 42.46 -15.88 1.91
C LEU A 22 42.97 -14.47 1.56
N SER A 23 43.80 -14.43 0.53
CA SER A 23 44.32 -13.24 -0.13
C SER A 23 43.21 -12.45 -0.84
N GLU A 24 43.47 -11.16 -1.09
CA GLU A 24 42.60 -10.12 -1.66
C GLU A 24 41.93 -10.39 -3.03
N GLU A 25 41.98 -11.60 -3.58
CA GLU A 25 41.44 -11.94 -4.90
C GLU A 25 40.24 -12.89 -4.90
N ASP A 26 39.73 -13.34 -3.73
CA ASP A 26 38.62 -14.33 -3.65
C ASP A 26 37.26 -13.75 -3.21
N VAL A 27 37.05 -12.42 -3.33
CA VAL A 27 35.83 -11.72 -2.86
C VAL A 27 34.69 -11.68 -3.90
N THR A 28 34.85 -12.25 -5.10
CA THR A 28 33.88 -12.08 -6.21
C THR A 28 32.89 -13.24 -6.43
N SER A 29 32.57 -14.04 -5.41
CA SER A 29 31.57 -15.13 -5.56
C SER A 29 30.69 -15.35 -4.32
N SER A 30 30.13 -14.28 -3.74
CA SER A 30 28.88 -14.40 -2.99
C SER A 30 27.73 -14.10 -3.95
N GLN A 31 26.86 -15.09 -4.20
CA GLN A 31 25.60 -14.82 -4.88
C GLN A 31 24.84 -13.76 -4.07
N ASP A 32 24.60 -12.60 -4.66
CA ASP A 32 24.05 -11.42 -4.01
C ASP A 32 22.55 -11.57 -3.75
N VAL A 33 22.21 -12.42 -2.77
CA VAL A 33 20.83 -12.81 -2.40
C VAL A 33 19.98 -11.60 -1.98
N PHE A 34 20.62 -10.57 -1.41
CA PHE A 34 19.94 -9.41 -0.83
C PHE A 34 19.99 -8.16 -1.71
N GLY A 35 20.54 -8.25 -2.93
CA GLY A 35 20.62 -7.13 -3.86
C GLY A 35 21.44 -5.97 -3.29
N ALA A 36 22.75 -6.14 -3.19
CA ALA A 36 23.72 -5.10 -2.77
C ALA A 36 23.60 -3.81 -3.60
N ASP A 37 23.02 -3.90 -4.81
CA ASP A 37 22.65 -2.75 -5.67
C ASP A 37 21.67 -1.75 -5.02
N PHE A 38 20.90 -2.15 -4.00
CA PHE A 38 19.99 -1.24 -3.31
C PHE A 38 20.71 -0.06 -2.65
N LEU A 39 21.95 -0.25 -2.21
CA LEU A 39 22.77 0.82 -1.64
C LEU A 39 23.37 1.75 -2.71
N GLN A 40 23.39 1.32 -3.97
CA GLN A 40 24.00 2.03 -5.09
C GLN A 40 22.98 2.74 -6.00
N ARG A 41 21.68 2.64 -5.69
CA ARG A 41 20.64 3.33 -6.46
C ARG A 41 20.86 4.84 -6.47
N ARG A 42 20.63 5.45 -7.64
CA ARG A 42 20.60 6.90 -7.80
C ARG A 42 19.50 7.47 -6.89
N LEU A 43 19.85 8.50 -6.14
CA LEU A 43 18.91 9.22 -5.30
C LEU A 43 17.76 9.82 -6.12
N HIS A 44 16.54 9.71 -5.60
CA HIS A 44 15.38 10.39 -6.14
C HIS A 44 15.55 11.91 -6.02
N PRO A 45 14.98 12.69 -6.96
CA PRO A 45 14.97 14.14 -6.88
C PRO A 45 14.25 14.61 -5.61
N LEU A 46 14.60 15.81 -5.14
CA LEU A 46 13.95 16.42 -3.98
C LEU A 46 12.46 16.62 -4.25
N PHE A 47 11.64 16.28 -3.25
CA PHE A 47 10.22 16.60 -3.22
C PHE A 47 9.99 17.66 -2.16
N HIS A 48 9.59 18.86 -2.59
CA HIS A 48 9.35 20.01 -1.72
C HIS A 48 8.02 20.66 -2.08
N CYS A 49 7.24 21.00 -1.06
CA CYS A 49 5.91 21.58 -1.22
C CYS A 49 5.86 23.02 -0.69
N PRO A 50 4.95 23.86 -1.22
CA PRO A 50 4.86 25.27 -0.82
C PRO A 50 4.63 25.47 0.69
N ASP A 51 3.88 24.57 1.32
CA ASP A 51 3.66 24.53 2.77
C ASP A 51 3.93 23.10 3.27
N MET A 52 4.85 22.98 4.22
CA MET A 52 5.17 21.75 4.94
C MET A 52 5.07 21.96 6.47
N SER A 53 4.48 23.08 6.91
CA SER A 53 4.37 23.42 8.32
C SER A 53 3.18 22.73 8.99
N PRO A 54 3.28 22.41 10.30
CA PRO A 54 2.16 21.91 11.08
C PRO A 54 1.07 22.98 11.22
N SER A 55 -0.13 22.54 11.62
CA SER A 55 -1.19 23.45 12.02
C SER A 55 -0.76 24.26 13.26
N PRO A 56 -1.26 25.50 13.44
CA PRO A 56 -0.92 26.34 14.59
C PRO A 56 -1.23 25.70 15.95
N THR A 57 -2.24 24.84 15.98
CA THR A 57 -2.65 24.01 17.12
C THR A 57 -2.95 22.61 16.63
N VAL A 58 -2.75 21.60 17.49
CA VAL A 58 -3.13 20.21 17.19
C VAL A 58 -4.63 20.17 16.84
N PRO A 59 -5.01 19.73 15.63
CA PRO A 59 -6.41 19.75 15.22
C PRO A 59 -7.22 18.77 16.08
N THR A 60 -8.46 19.12 16.40
CA THR A 60 -9.37 18.22 17.13
C THR A 60 -10.35 17.49 16.22
N SER A 61 -10.36 17.87 14.93
CA SER A 61 -11.23 17.31 13.91
C SER A 61 -10.41 16.69 12.80
N VAL A 62 -10.84 15.51 12.34
CA VAL A 62 -10.26 14.73 11.25
C VAL A 62 -10.30 15.47 9.91
N GLU A 63 -11.15 16.48 9.77
CA GLU A 63 -11.29 17.32 8.57
C GLU A 63 -10.21 18.41 8.47
N HIS A 64 -9.41 18.62 9.52
CA HIS A 64 -8.43 19.71 9.61
C HIS A 64 -6.99 19.23 9.83
N VAL A 65 -6.72 17.95 9.53
CA VAL A 65 -5.40 17.34 9.74
C VAL A 65 -4.52 17.58 8.52
N LYS A 66 -3.44 18.36 8.68
CA LYS A 66 -2.37 18.45 7.67
C LYS A 66 -1.43 17.26 7.77
N ALA A 67 -0.64 17.02 6.72
CA ALA A 67 0.41 16.00 6.75
C ALA A 67 1.40 16.18 7.92
N ALA A 68 1.77 17.42 8.23
CA ALA A 68 2.70 17.76 9.32
C ALA A 68 2.12 17.57 10.74
N ASP A 69 0.79 17.43 10.87
CA ASP A 69 0.12 17.18 12.16
C ASP A 69 0.18 15.71 12.55
N VAL A 70 0.39 14.81 11.59
CA VAL A 70 0.46 13.36 11.81
C VAL A 70 1.72 13.02 12.61
N LYS A 71 1.53 12.35 13.75
CA LYS A 71 2.61 11.91 14.64
C LYS A 71 2.95 10.44 14.49
N VAL A 72 1.95 9.63 14.15
CA VAL A 72 2.09 8.18 14.03
C VAL A 72 1.68 7.74 12.65
N ILE A 73 2.48 6.87 12.06
CA ILE A 73 2.11 6.08 10.89
C ILE A 73 2.14 4.61 11.24
N ALA A 74 1.15 3.84 10.79
CA ALA A 74 1.09 2.39 10.99
C ALA A 74 0.51 1.68 9.77
N ALA A 75 0.71 0.38 9.69
CA ALA A 75 0.19 -0.44 8.61
C ALA A 75 -0.34 -1.79 9.06
N LEU A 76 -1.43 -2.21 8.42
CA LEU A 76 -2.12 -3.48 8.57
C LEU A 76 -2.24 -4.15 7.19
N GLY A 77 -2.22 -5.47 7.15
CA GLY A 77 -2.38 -6.19 5.88
C GLY A 77 -1.61 -7.49 5.82
N ASP A 78 -1.17 -7.84 4.62
CA ASP A 78 -0.55 -9.11 4.31
C ASP A 78 0.91 -8.98 3.84
N SER A 79 1.36 -9.94 3.03
CA SER A 79 2.71 -10.06 2.48
C SER A 79 3.13 -8.89 1.60
N LEU A 80 2.19 -8.20 0.94
CA LEU A 80 2.53 -6.98 0.22
C LEU A 80 2.87 -5.84 1.18
N THR A 81 2.18 -5.74 2.32
CA THR A 81 2.47 -4.73 3.34
C THR A 81 3.73 -5.03 4.14
N THR A 82 4.12 -6.30 4.28
CA THR A 82 5.44 -6.69 4.83
C THR A 82 6.59 -6.49 3.85
N ALA A 83 6.29 -6.19 2.58
CA ALA A 83 7.25 -6.06 1.48
C ALA A 83 8.11 -7.32 1.30
N ILE A 84 7.45 -8.48 1.30
CA ILE A 84 8.12 -9.77 1.16
C ILE A 84 8.92 -9.83 -0.15
N GLY A 85 10.18 -10.23 -0.06
CA GLY A 85 11.08 -10.36 -1.21
C GLY A 85 11.43 -9.05 -1.95
N ALA A 86 10.97 -7.87 -1.50
CA ALA A 86 10.97 -6.65 -2.31
C ALA A 86 12.37 -6.18 -2.79
N ASN A 87 13.43 -6.48 -2.05
CA ASN A 87 14.81 -6.14 -2.44
C ASN A 87 15.65 -7.35 -2.82
N GLY A 88 15.05 -8.52 -2.96
CA GLY A 88 15.76 -9.74 -3.28
C GLY A 88 15.84 -10.04 -4.77
N SER A 89 16.93 -10.67 -5.18
CA SER A 89 17.23 -11.01 -6.57
C SER A 89 16.90 -12.47 -6.93
N THR A 90 16.70 -13.33 -5.93
CA THR A 90 16.54 -14.79 -6.10
C THR A 90 15.40 -15.34 -5.25
N ILE A 91 14.96 -16.57 -5.53
CA ILE A 91 13.93 -17.25 -4.72
C ILE A 91 14.29 -17.41 -3.24
N LEU A 92 15.58 -17.39 -2.89
CA LEU A 92 16.05 -17.46 -1.51
C LEU A 92 15.66 -16.21 -0.68
N SER A 93 15.32 -15.11 -1.33
CA SER A 93 14.89 -13.88 -0.65
C SER A 93 13.43 -13.86 -0.26
N ILE A 94 12.60 -14.78 -0.78
CA ILE A 94 11.15 -14.77 -0.53
C ILE A 94 10.80 -14.87 0.96
N PRO A 95 11.49 -15.61 1.82
CA PRO A 95 11.19 -15.59 3.26
C PRO A 95 11.53 -14.27 3.97
N PHE A 96 12.21 -13.32 3.32
CA PHE A 96 12.61 -12.06 3.93
C PHE A 96 11.55 -10.98 3.69
N GLU A 97 11.13 -10.33 4.77
CA GLU A 97 10.15 -9.25 4.77
C GLU A 97 10.91 -7.93 4.84
N PHE A 98 11.02 -7.21 3.72
CA PHE A 98 11.76 -5.96 3.63
C PHE A 98 10.92 -4.79 4.16
N ARG A 99 10.43 -4.88 5.40
CA ARG A 99 9.49 -3.90 5.98
C ARG A 99 9.97 -2.46 5.86
N GLN A 100 11.28 -2.22 5.92
CA GLN A 100 11.91 -0.91 5.76
C GLN A 100 11.71 -0.24 4.40
N VAL A 101 11.37 -1.01 3.35
CA VAL A 101 11.05 -0.48 2.00
C VAL A 101 9.57 -0.63 1.65
N SER A 102 8.74 -1.03 2.61
CA SER A 102 7.29 -1.16 2.40
C SER A 102 6.65 0.16 1.99
N TRP A 103 5.71 0.08 1.06
CA TRP A 103 5.15 1.23 0.36
C TRP A 103 4.38 2.15 1.30
N SER A 104 3.71 1.59 2.30
CA SER A 104 2.86 2.31 3.24
C SER A 104 3.57 2.77 4.52
N ILE A 105 4.72 2.18 4.88
CA ILE A 105 5.29 2.33 6.24
C ILE A 105 6.82 2.27 6.31
N GLY A 106 7.51 1.92 5.23
CA GLY A 106 8.96 1.70 5.26
C GLY A 106 9.75 2.94 5.65
N GLY A 107 10.68 2.81 6.58
CA GLY A 107 11.47 3.91 7.14
C GLY A 107 12.91 3.98 6.64
N TYR A 108 13.28 3.25 5.59
CA TYR A 108 14.67 3.17 5.14
C TYR A 108 15.24 4.54 4.75
N ARG A 109 16.25 4.98 5.49
CA ARG A 109 16.98 6.24 5.30
C ARG A 109 16.04 7.43 5.07
N THR A 110 16.06 8.03 3.88
CA THR A 110 15.31 9.25 3.52
C THR A 110 14.43 9.01 2.30
N PHE A 111 13.52 9.95 2.02
CA PHE A 111 12.72 9.99 0.80
C PHE A 111 13.55 9.82 -0.48
N GLN A 112 14.73 10.44 -0.54
CA GLN A 112 15.59 10.34 -1.71
C GLN A 112 16.17 8.94 -1.92
N ASN A 113 16.24 8.12 -0.87
CA ASN A 113 16.73 6.74 -0.97
C ASN A 113 15.61 5.80 -1.39
N VAL A 114 14.46 5.89 -0.73
CA VAL A 114 13.27 5.08 -1.01
C VAL A 114 12.03 5.91 -0.78
N ILE A 115 11.16 5.93 -1.79
CA ILE A 115 9.87 6.59 -1.71
C ILE A 115 8.89 5.64 -1.04
N THR A 116 8.54 5.93 0.21
CA THR A 116 7.48 5.27 0.97
C THR A 116 6.54 6.34 1.53
N LEU A 117 5.31 5.98 1.88
CA LEU A 117 4.40 6.92 2.52
C LEU A 117 5.02 7.51 3.80
N ALA A 118 5.65 6.68 4.63
CA ALA A 118 6.36 7.12 5.83
C ALA A 118 7.49 8.14 5.53
N ASN A 119 8.31 7.88 4.51
CA ASN A 119 9.38 8.81 4.14
C ASN A 119 8.83 10.11 3.51
N ILE A 120 7.67 10.09 2.85
CA ILE A 120 6.99 11.31 2.42
C ILE A 120 6.50 12.10 3.64
N PHE A 121 5.81 11.46 4.60
CA PHE A 121 5.38 12.13 5.84
C PHE A 121 6.55 12.72 6.65
N LYS A 122 7.71 12.06 6.67
CA LYS A 122 8.93 12.60 7.32
C LYS A 122 9.39 13.94 6.76
N LEU A 123 9.06 14.27 5.50
CA LEU A 123 9.35 15.59 4.92
C LEU A 123 8.51 16.70 5.58
N PHE A 124 7.33 16.36 6.10
CA PHE A 124 6.41 17.28 6.78
C PHE A 124 6.58 17.24 8.30
N ASN A 125 6.86 16.06 8.87
CA ASN A 125 7.15 15.88 10.28
C ASN A 125 8.34 14.92 10.48
N PRO A 126 9.56 15.45 10.69
CA PRO A 126 10.76 14.62 10.91
C PRO A 126 10.72 13.73 12.15
N LYS A 127 9.81 13.97 13.10
CA LYS A 127 9.64 13.19 14.34
C LYS A 127 8.57 12.10 14.22
N LEU A 128 8.21 11.70 13.01
CA LEU A 128 7.19 10.68 12.75
C LEU A 128 7.54 9.34 13.42
N LEU A 129 6.61 8.80 14.22
CA LEU A 129 6.71 7.51 14.88
C LEU A 129 6.11 6.38 14.04
N GLY A 130 6.69 5.19 14.16
CA GLY A 130 6.19 3.97 13.50
C GLY A 130 6.87 3.50 12.21
N PRO A 131 7.65 4.30 11.44
CA PRO A 131 8.29 3.79 10.23
C PRO A 131 9.12 2.53 10.49
N SER A 132 8.96 1.49 9.65
CA SER A 132 9.69 0.24 9.80
C SER A 132 11.19 0.46 9.55
N PRO A 133 12.09 0.15 10.49
CA PRO A 133 13.49 0.50 10.34
C PRO A 133 14.32 -0.55 9.59
N VAL A 134 13.95 -1.83 9.69
CA VAL A 134 14.78 -2.94 9.19
C VAL A 134 13.96 -4.03 8.50
N MET A 135 14.67 -4.98 7.88
CA MET A 135 14.06 -6.20 7.36
C MET A 135 13.83 -7.20 8.49
N THR A 136 12.81 -8.03 8.33
CA THR A 136 12.50 -9.16 9.22
C THR A 136 12.49 -10.48 8.43
N PHE A 137 12.33 -11.59 9.14
CA PHE A 137 12.27 -12.92 8.52
C PHE A 137 10.93 -13.57 8.84
N HIS A 138 10.22 -13.98 7.79
CA HIS A 138 8.90 -14.59 7.91
C HIS A 138 8.92 -15.84 8.81
N GLY A 139 7.95 -15.94 9.72
CA GLY A 139 7.81 -17.06 10.66
C GLY A 139 8.76 -17.00 11.86
N ARG A 140 9.55 -15.94 12.02
CA ARG A 140 10.28 -15.67 13.28
C ARG A 140 9.50 -14.67 14.13
N PRO A 141 9.51 -14.82 15.47
CA PRO A 141 9.02 -13.77 16.35
C PRO A 141 9.75 -12.46 16.08
N THR A 142 9.02 -11.35 16.09
CA THR A 142 9.56 -10.01 15.86
C THR A 142 9.11 -9.07 16.97
N THR A 143 9.86 -8.00 17.16
CA THR A 143 9.55 -6.93 18.10
C THR A 143 9.17 -5.64 17.37
N VAL A 144 8.49 -4.73 18.07
CA VAL A 144 8.16 -3.38 17.55
C VAL A 144 9.41 -2.60 17.13
N ASN A 145 10.57 -2.86 17.75
CA ASN A 145 11.84 -2.24 17.35
C ASN A 145 12.31 -2.70 15.97
N GLU A 146 11.92 -3.90 15.53
CA GLU A 146 12.27 -4.45 14.22
C GLU A 146 11.22 -4.12 13.17
N THR A 147 9.94 -4.22 13.53
CA THR A 147 8.83 -4.01 12.59
C THR A 147 8.40 -2.55 12.47
N GLY A 148 8.76 -1.69 13.43
CA GLY A 148 8.07 -0.42 13.63
C GLY A 148 6.59 -0.68 13.94
N PHE A 149 5.70 0.16 13.43
CA PHE A 149 4.25 -0.02 13.50
C PHE A 149 3.70 -0.68 12.23
N ASN A 150 4.49 -1.55 11.60
CA ASN A 150 4.01 -2.46 10.57
C ASN A 150 3.54 -3.76 11.23
N PHE A 151 2.23 -3.85 11.45
CA PHE A 151 1.57 -5.00 12.08
C PHE A 151 1.07 -6.03 11.05
N ALA A 152 1.37 -5.82 9.76
CA ALA A 152 1.00 -6.77 8.72
C ALA A 152 1.70 -8.12 8.90
N VAL A 153 0.99 -9.18 8.51
CA VAL A 153 1.46 -10.55 8.60
C VAL A 153 1.26 -11.24 7.27
N THR A 154 2.38 -11.71 6.70
CA THR A 154 2.43 -12.47 5.46
C THR A 154 1.45 -13.65 5.49
N GLY A 155 0.60 -13.74 4.46
CA GLY A 155 -0.37 -14.82 4.28
C GLY A 155 -1.70 -14.65 5.05
N HIS A 156 -1.91 -13.55 5.77
CA HIS A 156 -3.19 -13.29 6.43
C HIS A 156 -4.30 -12.98 5.43
N ASN A 157 -5.50 -13.44 5.76
CA ASN A 157 -6.78 -13.08 5.12
C ASN A 157 -7.52 -12.04 5.96
N THR A 158 -8.68 -11.58 5.50
CA THR A 158 -9.50 -10.63 6.28
C THR A 158 -9.95 -11.15 7.64
N LEU A 159 -10.19 -12.45 7.78
CA LEU A 159 -10.56 -13.06 9.07
C LEU A 159 -9.50 -12.90 10.17
N ASN A 160 -8.25 -12.63 9.79
CA ASN A 160 -7.12 -12.47 10.72
C ASN A 160 -6.82 -10.99 11.05
N ILE A 161 -7.52 -10.03 10.45
CA ILE A 161 -7.17 -8.61 10.58
C ILE A 161 -7.36 -8.09 12.01
N SER A 162 -8.34 -8.62 12.74
CA SER A 162 -8.65 -8.24 14.12
C SER A 162 -7.46 -8.47 15.06
N ASP A 163 -6.71 -9.55 14.88
CA ASP A 163 -5.52 -9.83 15.69
C ASP A 163 -4.43 -8.76 15.50
N GLN A 164 -4.24 -8.29 14.25
CA GLN A 164 -3.31 -7.20 13.95
C GLN A 164 -3.78 -5.89 14.59
N ILE A 165 -5.08 -5.60 14.56
CA ILE A 165 -5.67 -4.39 15.16
C ILE A 165 -5.53 -4.40 16.68
N ILE A 166 -5.83 -5.52 17.33
CA ILE A 166 -5.66 -5.67 18.78
C ILE A 166 -4.20 -5.47 19.18
N HIS A 167 -3.26 -6.06 18.42
CA HIS A 167 -1.84 -5.87 18.66
C HIS A 167 -1.41 -4.40 18.49
N MET A 168 -1.92 -3.72 17.47
CA MET A 168 -1.69 -2.29 17.24
C MET A 168 -2.23 -1.43 18.38
N ILE A 169 -3.47 -1.64 18.83
CA ILE A 169 -4.10 -0.89 19.94
C ILE A 169 -3.27 -1.03 21.21
N ASN A 170 -2.90 -2.26 21.57
CA ASN A 170 -2.08 -2.54 22.76
C ASN A 170 -0.70 -1.88 22.66
N THR A 171 -0.10 -1.90 21.47
CA THR A 171 1.16 -1.23 21.21
C THR A 171 1.01 0.28 21.39
N PHE A 172 -0.01 0.89 20.79
CA PHE A 172 -0.22 2.34 20.90
C PHE A 172 -0.47 2.81 22.33
N ARG A 173 -1.21 2.05 23.14
CA ARG A 173 -1.50 2.38 24.54
C ARG A 173 -0.27 2.32 25.45
N SER A 174 0.71 1.49 25.09
CA SER A 174 1.90 1.23 25.92
C SER A 174 3.18 1.89 25.41
N TYR A 175 3.16 2.47 24.21
CA TYR A 175 4.34 3.06 23.59
C TYR A 175 4.71 4.40 24.27
N PRO A 176 5.91 4.53 24.90
CA PRO A 176 6.22 5.67 25.77
C PRO A 176 6.15 7.06 25.13
N ASP A 177 6.50 7.17 23.85
CA ASP A 177 6.59 8.45 23.13
C ASP A 177 5.31 8.82 22.35
N LEU A 178 4.25 8.01 22.49
CA LEU A 178 2.97 8.21 21.83
C LEU A 178 1.92 8.65 22.85
N ASN A 179 1.35 9.84 22.67
CA ASN A 179 0.12 10.20 23.35
C ASN A 179 -1.08 9.53 22.65
N PHE A 180 -1.56 8.44 23.24
CA PHE A 180 -2.66 7.65 22.69
C PHE A 180 -3.91 8.49 22.36
N GLU A 181 -4.27 9.45 23.21
CA GLU A 181 -5.49 10.26 23.06
C GLU A 181 -5.32 11.43 22.08
N GLU A 182 -4.15 12.07 22.12
CA GLU A 182 -3.98 13.40 21.50
C GLU A 182 -3.23 13.38 20.16
N ASP A 183 -2.40 12.37 19.90
CA ASP A 183 -1.59 12.33 18.68
C ASP A 183 -2.37 11.82 17.46
N TRP A 184 -2.27 12.52 16.33
CA TRP A 184 -2.88 12.05 15.08
C TRP A 184 -2.13 10.85 14.50
N LYS A 185 -2.91 9.82 14.15
CA LYS A 185 -2.44 8.56 13.59
C LYS A 185 -2.97 8.41 12.16
N VAL A 186 -2.09 7.99 11.25
CA VAL A 186 -2.48 7.51 9.92
C VAL A 186 -2.21 6.00 9.87
N VAL A 187 -3.25 5.21 9.67
CA VAL A 187 -3.16 3.75 9.56
C VAL A 187 -3.51 3.35 8.13
N THR A 188 -2.62 2.61 7.47
CA THR A 188 -2.90 2.08 6.12
C THR A 188 -3.22 0.60 6.17
N MET A 189 -4.35 0.20 5.59
CA MET A 189 -4.82 -1.18 5.51
C MET A 189 -4.96 -1.60 4.04
N LEU A 190 -4.35 -2.72 3.68
CA LEU A 190 -4.59 -3.43 2.42
C LEU A 190 -4.67 -4.93 2.72
N ILE A 191 -5.84 -5.53 2.53
CA ILE A 191 -6.13 -6.92 2.85
C ILE A 191 -7.26 -7.44 1.94
N GLY A 192 -7.37 -8.75 1.75
CA GLY A 192 -8.42 -9.39 0.93
C GLY A 192 -7.90 -10.07 -0.33
N MET A 193 -6.65 -9.81 -0.75
CA MET A 193 -6.05 -10.50 -1.90
C MET A 193 -5.86 -12.00 -1.63
N ASN A 194 -5.47 -12.37 -0.40
CA ASN A 194 -5.37 -13.78 -0.02
C ASN A 194 -6.75 -14.45 0.02
N ASP A 195 -7.81 -13.75 0.43
CA ASP A 195 -9.18 -14.27 0.41
C ASP A 195 -9.59 -14.66 -1.03
N ILE A 196 -9.26 -13.82 -2.02
CA ILE A 196 -9.44 -14.15 -3.45
C ILE A 196 -8.56 -15.36 -3.82
N CYS A 197 -7.30 -15.39 -3.41
CA CYS A 197 -6.38 -16.50 -3.68
C CYS A 197 -6.82 -17.84 -3.06
N ASP A 198 -7.65 -17.81 -2.03
CA ASP A 198 -8.17 -18.96 -1.29
C ASP A 198 -9.65 -19.25 -1.56
N TYR A 199 -10.34 -18.42 -2.34
CA TYR A 199 -11.79 -18.51 -2.60
C TYR A 199 -12.25 -19.91 -2.99
N CYS A 200 -11.55 -20.57 -3.91
CA CYS A 200 -11.90 -21.92 -4.37
C CYS A 200 -11.67 -23.03 -3.33
N LYS A 201 -10.94 -22.75 -2.24
CA LYS A 201 -10.67 -23.70 -1.15
C LYS A 201 -11.83 -23.75 -0.16
N ASP A 202 -12.45 -22.59 0.11
CA ASP A 202 -13.68 -22.47 0.89
C ASP A 202 -14.46 -21.22 0.43
N LYS A 203 -15.40 -21.43 -0.48
CA LYS A 203 -16.22 -20.36 -1.07
C LYS A 203 -17.12 -19.66 -0.06
N THR A 204 -17.41 -20.29 1.07
CA THR A 204 -18.23 -19.70 2.13
C THR A 204 -17.35 -18.78 2.97
N LEU A 205 -16.24 -19.31 3.50
CA LEU A 205 -15.33 -18.57 4.36
C LEU A 205 -14.76 -17.33 3.67
N PHE A 206 -14.33 -17.46 2.42
CA PHE A 206 -13.74 -16.37 1.64
C PHE A 206 -14.75 -15.71 0.68
N SER A 207 -16.04 -15.77 1.02
CA SER A 207 -17.10 -15.12 0.24
C SER A 207 -17.03 -13.58 0.33
N PRO A 208 -17.62 -12.86 -0.64
CA PRO A 208 -17.81 -11.41 -0.53
C PRO A 208 -18.63 -10.99 0.71
N ASP A 209 -19.53 -11.84 1.21
CA ASP A 209 -20.29 -11.57 2.43
C ASP A 209 -19.37 -11.57 3.66
N ASN A 210 -18.55 -12.61 3.83
CA ASN A 210 -17.62 -12.70 4.95
C ASN A 210 -16.49 -11.67 4.87
N PHE A 211 -15.97 -11.40 3.66
CA PHE A 211 -15.02 -10.31 3.45
C PHE A 211 -15.55 -8.98 4.01
N ILE A 212 -16.78 -8.61 3.64
CA ILE A 212 -17.40 -7.36 4.12
C ILE A 212 -17.72 -7.42 5.61
N HIS A 213 -18.15 -8.58 6.13
CA HIS A 213 -18.39 -8.76 7.55
C HIS A 213 -17.11 -8.51 8.36
N TYR A 214 -15.99 -9.16 8.03
CA TYR A 214 -14.74 -9.00 8.74
C TYR A 214 -14.17 -7.58 8.62
N MET A 215 -14.27 -6.96 7.43
CA MET A 215 -13.89 -5.56 7.25
C MET A 215 -14.74 -4.62 8.12
N THR A 216 -16.05 -4.84 8.21
CA THR A 216 -16.96 -4.03 9.02
C THR A 216 -16.60 -4.13 10.51
N GLU A 217 -16.42 -5.34 11.03
CA GLU A 217 -16.04 -5.56 12.44
C GLU A 217 -14.68 -4.93 12.77
N ALA A 218 -13.70 -5.10 11.87
CA ALA A 218 -12.37 -4.52 12.01
C ALA A 218 -12.40 -2.98 12.11
N LEU A 219 -13.16 -2.33 11.21
CA LEU A 219 -13.26 -0.88 11.17
C LEU A 219 -14.05 -0.31 12.36
N HIS A 220 -15.10 -1.01 12.82
CA HIS A 220 -15.79 -0.67 14.06
C HIS A 220 -14.86 -0.76 15.27
N MET A 221 -14.07 -1.82 15.38
CA MET A 221 -13.09 -1.97 16.46
C MET A 221 -12.13 -0.78 16.49
N MET A 222 -11.55 -0.40 15.33
CA MET A 222 -10.67 0.76 15.24
C MET A 222 -11.38 2.07 15.63
N MET A 223 -12.59 2.29 15.12
CA MET A 223 -13.36 3.51 15.39
C MET A 223 -13.72 3.66 16.87
N ASN A 224 -14.02 2.55 17.56
CA ASN A 224 -14.41 2.54 18.95
C ASN A 224 -13.22 2.68 19.89
N GLU A 225 -12.08 2.08 19.55
CA GLU A 225 -10.94 1.96 20.47
C GLU A 225 -9.84 3.00 20.25
N ILE A 226 -9.73 3.60 19.05
CA ILE A 226 -8.58 4.45 18.67
C ILE A 226 -9.05 5.88 18.35
N PRO A 227 -8.73 6.87 19.19
CA PRO A 227 -9.01 8.27 18.90
C PRO A 227 -8.03 8.86 17.87
N ARG A 228 -8.41 9.99 17.27
CA ARG A 228 -7.56 10.79 16.36
C ARG A 228 -6.85 9.98 15.28
N THR A 229 -7.64 9.23 14.50
CA THR A 229 -7.10 8.31 13.50
C THR A 229 -7.74 8.49 12.13
N ILE A 230 -6.90 8.58 11.10
CA ILE A 230 -7.29 8.46 9.70
C ILE A 230 -6.86 7.08 9.22
N VAL A 231 -7.83 6.26 8.81
CA VAL A 231 -7.58 4.93 8.25
C VAL A 231 -7.68 5.00 6.74
N ASN A 232 -6.56 4.79 6.05
CA ASN A 232 -6.55 4.55 4.61
C ASN A 232 -6.85 3.07 4.35
N VAL A 233 -8.00 2.76 3.76
CA VAL A 233 -8.26 1.42 3.22
C VAL A 233 -7.98 1.46 1.73
N VAL A 234 -6.95 0.74 1.30
CA VAL A 234 -6.58 0.68 -0.12
C VAL A 234 -7.41 -0.38 -0.82
N GLN A 235 -7.96 -0.02 -1.98
CA GLN A 235 -8.77 -0.93 -2.77
C GLN A 235 -7.93 -2.10 -3.31
N ILE A 236 -8.54 -3.28 -3.36
CA ILE A 236 -7.93 -4.49 -3.92
C ILE A 236 -7.77 -4.28 -5.43
N LEU A 237 -6.64 -4.72 -6.00
CA LEU A 237 -6.41 -4.66 -7.45
C LEU A 237 -7.15 -5.78 -8.20
N PRO A 238 -7.34 -5.66 -9.53
CA PRO A 238 -7.73 -6.78 -10.36
C PRO A 238 -6.64 -7.85 -10.35
N MET A 239 -6.99 -9.07 -9.95
CA MET A 239 -6.04 -10.17 -9.78
C MET A 239 -5.77 -10.93 -11.09
N LYS A 240 -6.74 -10.99 -12.03
CA LYS A 240 -6.59 -11.71 -13.32
C LYS A 240 -5.30 -11.36 -14.08
N PRO A 241 -4.93 -10.07 -14.25
CA PRO A 241 -3.73 -9.69 -14.98
C PRO A 241 -2.41 -10.23 -14.40
N LEU A 242 -2.37 -10.61 -13.11
CA LEU A 242 -1.17 -11.22 -12.51
C LEU A 242 -0.81 -12.57 -13.15
N ARG A 243 -1.75 -13.22 -13.85
CA ARG A 243 -1.48 -14.45 -14.61
C ARG A 243 -0.57 -14.21 -15.81
N GLU A 244 -0.44 -12.97 -16.29
CA GLU A 244 0.48 -12.61 -17.37
C GLU A 244 1.94 -12.58 -16.89
N VAL A 245 2.16 -12.35 -15.60
CA VAL A 245 3.50 -12.22 -15.00
C VAL A 245 4.11 -13.61 -14.84
N GLN A 246 4.83 -14.07 -15.86
CA GLN A 246 5.43 -15.40 -15.86
C GLN A 246 6.91 -15.34 -16.29
N LYS A 247 7.72 -16.17 -15.64
CA LYS A 247 9.11 -16.49 -16.04
C LYS A 247 9.35 -17.99 -15.85
N PRO A 248 10.23 -18.62 -16.65
CA PRO A 248 10.62 -20.03 -16.46
C PRO A 248 11.58 -20.18 -15.27
N THR A 249 11.17 -19.74 -14.08
CA THR A 249 11.95 -19.81 -12.84
C THR A 249 11.18 -20.57 -11.77
N LEU A 250 11.90 -21.17 -10.81
CA LEU A 250 11.29 -21.89 -9.70
C LEU A 250 10.35 -21.00 -8.88
N GLY A 251 10.70 -19.73 -8.65
CA GLY A 251 9.87 -18.81 -7.88
C GLY A 251 8.52 -18.56 -8.53
N CYS A 252 8.49 -18.27 -9.83
CA CYS A 252 7.23 -18.07 -10.55
C CYS A 252 6.41 -19.36 -10.69
N GLN A 253 7.06 -20.54 -10.66
CA GLN A 253 6.33 -21.82 -10.55
C GLN A 253 5.70 -22.01 -9.17
N LEU A 254 6.34 -21.52 -8.10
CA LEU A 254 5.82 -21.57 -6.74
C LEU A 254 4.62 -20.63 -6.52
N GLN A 255 4.49 -19.55 -7.31
CA GLN A 255 3.29 -18.69 -7.37
C GLN A 255 2.00 -19.52 -7.47
N LYS A 256 2.02 -20.59 -8.27
CA LYS A 256 0.89 -21.51 -8.48
C LYS A 256 0.38 -22.17 -7.19
N ARG A 257 1.18 -22.15 -6.12
CA ARG A 257 0.82 -22.67 -4.80
C ARG A 257 0.25 -21.59 -3.88
N PHE A 258 0.76 -20.37 -3.95
CA PHE A 258 0.32 -19.27 -3.08
C PHE A 258 -1.06 -18.72 -3.48
N CYS A 259 -1.34 -18.66 -4.78
CA CYS A 259 -2.63 -18.17 -5.30
C CYS A 259 -3.22 -19.16 -6.30
N SER A 260 -3.43 -20.40 -5.87
CA SER A 260 -3.85 -21.51 -6.75
C SER A 260 -5.18 -21.25 -7.43
N CYS A 261 -6.14 -20.63 -6.75
CA CYS A 261 -7.46 -20.34 -7.31
C CYS A 261 -7.40 -19.41 -8.53
N LEU A 262 -6.39 -18.53 -8.59
CA LEU A 262 -6.15 -17.64 -9.71
C LEU A 262 -5.34 -18.32 -10.83
N VAL A 263 -4.24 -18.98 -10.48
CA VAL A 263 -3.21 -19.36 -11.46
C VAL A 263 -3.48 -20.74 -12.10
N GLN A 264 -4.17 -21.65 -11.41
CA GLN A 264 -4.39 -23.01 -11.92
C GLN A 264 -5.50 -23.13 -12.96
N PRO A 265 -6.65 -22.44 -12.85
CA PRO A 265 -7.71 -22.55 -13.85
C PRO A 265 -7.24 -22.16 -15.26
N GLU A 266 -7.79 -22.83 -16.27
CA GLU A 266 -7.52 -22.55 -17.68
C GLU A 266 -8.10 -21.17 -18.08
N GLU A 267 -7.56 -20.58 -19.15
CA GLU A 267 -8.13 -19.34 -19.67
C GLU A 267 -9.58 -19.58 -20.14
N ASN A 268 -10.48 -18.65 -19.79
CA ASN A 268 -11.91 -18.71 -20.06
C ASN A 268 -12.69 -19.85 -19.38
N SER A 269 -12.10 -20.53 -18.39
CA SER A 269 -12.82 -21.55 -17.62
C SER A 269 -13.92 -20.93 -16.74
N PRO A 270 -14.99 -21.68 -16.41
CA PRO A 270 -16.02 -21.22 -15.47
C PRO A 270 -15.45 -20.78 -14.12
N GLU A 271 -14.44 -21.49 -13.61
CA GLU A 271 -13.79 -21.22 -12.33
C GLU A 271 -13.02 -19.89 -12.36
N LEU A 272 -12.30 -19.61 -13.45
CA LEU A 272 -11.59 -18.33 -13.61
C LEU A 272 -12.58 -17.16 -13.73
N ASN A 273 -13.65 -17.34 -14.52
CA ASN A 273 -14.67 -16.32 -14.68
C ASN A 273 -15.37 -16.01 -13.36
N GLU A 274 -15.74 -17.04 -12.59
CA GLU A 274 -16.31 -16.88 -11.26
C GLU A 274 -15.35 -16.11 -10.33
N LEU A 275 -14.06 -16.44 -10.32
CA LEU A 275 -13.09 -15.73 -9.48
C LEU A 275 -12.96 -14.24 -9.84
N VAL A 276 -13.02 -13.91 -11.14
CA VAL A 276 -13.02 -12.52 -11.62
C VAL A 276 -14.24 -11.77 -11.09
N GLU A 277 -15.42 -12.38 -11.17
CA GLU A 277 -16.65 -11.80 -10.61
C GLU A 277 -16.55 -11.61 -9.09
N ILE A 278 -15.95 -12.56 -8.36
CA ILE A 278 -15.71 -12.43 -6.92
C ILE A 278 -14.78 -11.27 -6.60
N ASN A 279 -13.70 -11.09 -7.37
CA ASN A 279 -12.80 -9.95 -7.20
C ASN A 279 -13.53 -8.61 -7.41
N LEU A 280 -14.37 -8.52 -8.45
CA LEU A 280 -15.19 -7.33 -8.71
C LEU A 280 -16.20 -7.09 -7.57
N GLU A 281 -16.80 -8.15 -7.03
CA GLU A 281 -17.76 -8.05 -5.95
C GLU A 281 -17.11 -7.59 -4.63
N PHE A 282 -15.88 -8.02 -4.34
CA PHE A 282 -15.08 -7.49 -3.24
C PHE A 282 -14.86 -5.98 -3.39
N GLN A 283 -14.40 -5.54 -4.57
CA GLN A 283 -14.15 -4.12 -4.85
C GLN A 283 -15.42 -3.29 -4.69
N ARG A 284 -16.50 -3.70 -5.35
CA ARG A 284 -17.81 -3.00 -5.37
C ARG A 284 -18.42 -2.91 -3.98
N ARG A 285 -18.37 -3.98 -3.19
CA ARG A 285 -18.95 -3.98 -1.85
C ARG A 285 -18.10 -3.20 -0.85
N LEU A 286 -16.78 -3.25 -0.96
CA LEU A 286 -15.90 -2.43 -0.12
C LEU A 286 -16.12 -0.94 -0.38
N GLU A 287 -16.21 -0.56 -1.65
CA GLU A 287 -16.53 0.82 -2.05
C GLU A 287 -17.89 1.25 -1.48
N LYS A 288 -18.93 0.39 -1.60
CA LYS A 288 -20.25 0.66 -1.00
C LYS A 288 -20.18 0.82 0.53
N LEU A 289 -19.42 -0.02 1.22
CA LEU A 289 -19.24 0.04 2.67
C LEU A 289 -18.61 1.38 3.09
N LEU A 290 -17.53 1.78 2.41
CA LEU A 290 -16.73 2.95 2.78
C LEU A 290 -17.28 4.29 2.26
N HIS A 291 -18.19 4.28 1.30
CA HIS A 291 -18.96 5.48 0.90
C HIS A 291 -20.08 5.85 1.88
N SER A 292 -20.39 4.98 2.85
CA SER A 292 -21.31 5.31 3.93
C SER A 292 -20.67 6.31 4.92
N ASN A 293 -21.48 6.93 5.77
CA ASN A 293 -20.99 7.76 6.87
C ASN A 293 -20.74 6.95 8.16
N GLU A 294 -20.76 5.61 8.08
CA GLU A 294 -20.66 4.72 9.24
C GLU A 294 -19.33 4.90 9.98
N PHE A 295 -18.23 5.00 9.23
CA PHE A 295 -16.87 5.10 9.78
C PHE A 295 -16.33 6.53 9.81
N PHE A 296 -17.19 7.48 10.19
CA PHE A 296 -16.84 8.89 10.30
C PHE A 296 -17.37 9.51 11.60
N LYS A 297 -16.48 10.10 12.38
CA LYS A 297 -16.80 10.96 13.53
C LYS A 297 -15.77 12.07 13.63
N LYS A 298 -15.95 12.97 14.60
CA LYS A 298 -15.11 14.17 14.77
C LYS A 298 -13.61 13.86 14.68
N ASP A 299 -13.14 12.83 15.36
CA ASP A 299 -11.73 12.49 15.53
C ASP A 299 -11.32 11.20 14.79
N PHE A 300 -12.18 10.63 13.95
CA PHE A 300 -11.89 9.37 13.26
C PHE A 300 -12.55 9.32 11.89
N ALA A 301 -11.81 8.87 10.89
CA ALA A 301 -12.35 8.63 9.57
C ALA A 301 -11.68 7.44 8.89
N VAL A 302 -12.48 6.64 8.19
CA VAL A 302 -11.99 5.66 7.21
C VAL A 302 -12.17 6.22 5.81
N VAL A 303 -11.13 6.14 5.00
CA VAL A 303 -11.09 6.69 3.65
C VAL A 303 -10.66 5.60 2.68
N LEU A 304 -11.48 5.35 1.67
CA LEU A 304 -11.12 4.49 0.56
C LEU A 304 -10.06 5.17 -0.30
N GLN A 305 -9.01 4.43 -0.68
CA GLN A 305 -7.99 4.88 -1.62
C GLN A 305 -8.03 3.95 -2.86
N PRO A 306 -8.78 4.31 -3.92
CA PRO A 306 -9.08 3.42 -5.05
C PRO A 306 -7.98 3.39 -6.14
N TYR A 307 -6.80 3.97 -5.92
CA TYR A 307 -5.77 4.09 -6.96
C TYR A 307 -5.37 2.76 -7.63
N LEU A 308 -5.56 1.61 -6.97
CA LEU A 308 -5.27 0.28 -7.51
C LEU A 308 -6.44 -0.43 -8.20
N GLU A 309 -7.66 0.09 -8.08
CA GLU A 309 -8.88 -0.64 -8.44
C GLU A 309 -8.93 -1.09 -9.91
N GLY A 310 -8.31 -0.30 -10.80
CA GLY A 310 -8.21 -0.61 -12.23
C GLY A 310 -6.78 -0.87 -12.71
N ALA A 311 -5.83 -1.09 -11.80
CA ALA A 311 -4.42 -1.18 -12.14
C ALA A 311 -4.09 -2.51 -12.83
N GLY A 312 -3.62 -2.43 -14.07
CA GLY A 312 -2.98 -3.52 -14.79
C GLY A 312 -1.45 -3.52 -14.59
N PRO A 313 -0.78 -4.61 -15.02
CA PRO A 313 0.66 -4.73 -14.86
C PRO A 313 1.41 -3.68 -15.70
N PRO A 314 2.59 -3.23 -15.24
CA PRO A 314 3.42 -2.30 -15.98
C PRO A 314 4.01 -2.94 -17.24
N ARG A 315 4.11 -2.16 -18.31
CA ARG A 315 4.63 -2.56 -19.61
C ARG A 315 5.73 -1.61 -20.07
N LEU A 316 6.68 -2.13 -20.83
CA LEU A 316 7.70 -1.38 -21.54
C LEU A 316 7.12 -0.71 -22.80
N PRO A 317 7.83 0.24 -23.44
CA PRO A 317 7.35 0.91 -24.66
C PRO A 317 7.03 -0.03 -25.83
N ASP A 318 7.62 -1.23 -25.85
CA ASP A 318 7.35 -2.27 -26.85
C ASP A 318 6.11 -3.13 -26.54
N GLY A 319 5.42 -2.85 -25.42
CA GLY A 319 4.21 -3.55 -24.96
C GLY A 319 4.48 -4.80 -24.13
N THR A 320 5.73 -5.23 -23.98
CA THR A 320 6.10 -6.37 -23.13
C THR A 320 5.97 -6.00 -21.65
N LEU A 321 5.79 -6.99 -20.77
CA LEU A 321 5.69 -6.76 -19.34
C LEU A 321 7.02 -6.22 -18.78
N ASP A 322 6.94 -5.16 -17.97
CA ASP A 322 8.09 -4.68 -17.22
C ASP A 322 8.28 -5.54 -15.96
N LEU A 323 9.04 -6.63 -16.13
CA LEU A 323 9.31 -7.57 -15.07
C LEU A 323 10.25 -7.04 -13.97
N SER A 324 10.75 -5.80 -14.07
CA SER A 324 11.54 -5.16 -13.01
C SER A 324 10.68 -4.76 -11.80
N PHE A 325 9.35 -4.72 -11.96
CA PHE A 325 8.40 -4.45 -10.90
C PHE A 325 8.13 -5.64 -9.99
N PHE A 326 8.42 -6.88 -10.41
CA PHE A 326 8.03 -8.09 -9.69
C PHE A 326 9.23 -8.82 -9.10
N THR A 327 9.06 -9.37 -7.89
CA THR A 327 10.11 -10.15 -7.23
C THR A 327 10.32 -11.51 -7.91
N ALA A 328 11.25 -12.32 -7.37
CA ALA A 328 11.56 -13.65 -7.90
C ALA A 328 10.37 -14.62 -7.93
N ASP A 329 9.29 -14.34 -7.20
CA ASP A 329 8.05 -15.13 -7.21
C ASP A 329 7.03 -14.74 -8.29
N CYS A 330 7.30 -13.72 -9.11
CA CYS A 330 6.37 -13.17 -10.10
C CYS A 330 5.03 -12.68 -9.54
N PHE A 331 4.94 -12.40 -8.24
CA PHE A 331 3.69 -12.03 -7.57
C PHE A 331 3.84 -10.73 -6.79
N HIS A 332 4.79 -10.68 -5.86
CA HIS A 332 5.02 -9.48 -5.05
C HIS A 332 5.82 -8.43 -5.83
N PHE A 333 5.76 -7.19 -5.37
CA PHE A 333 6.46 -6.09 -5.99
C PHE A 333 7.89 -5.93 -5.46
N THR A 334 8.81 -5.55 -6.35
CA THR A 334 10.13 -5.07 -5.94
C THR A 334 10.02 -3.68 -5.31
N VAL A 335 11.12 -3.17 -4.75
CA VAL A 335 11.21 -1.75 -4.30
C VAL A 335 10.65 -0.79 -5.35
N LYS A 336 10.87 -1.03 -6.65
CA LYS A 336 10.35 -0.18 -7.72
C LYS A 336 8.81 -0.08 -7.69
N GLY A 337 8.12 -1.22 -7.55
CA GLY A 337 6.67 -1.23 -7.43
C GLY A 337 6.20 -0.61 -6.12
N HIS A 338 6.88 -0.91 -5.01
CA HIS A 338 6.59 -0.29 -3.72
C HIS A 338 6.65 1.25 -3.74
N GLU A 339 7.61 1.82 -4.47
CA GLU A 339 7.72 3.28 -4.64
C GLU A 339 6.52 3.86 -5.41
N GLU A 340 6.07 3.20 -6.47
CA GLU A 340 4.88 3.66 -7.22
C GLU A 340 3.59 3.52 -6.42
N LEU A 341 3.45 2.44 -5.62
CA LEU A 341 2.34 2.27 -4.68
C LEU A 341 2.28 3.39 -3.65
N ALA A 342 3.44 3.77 -3.09
CA ALA A 342 3.53 4.85 -2.11
C ALA A 342 3.08 6.20 -2.69
N LYS A 343 3.48 6.51 -3.93
CA LYS A 343 3.09 7.75 -4.63
C LYS A 343 1.58 7.78 -4.92
N GLY A 344 1.04 6.66 -5.40
CA GLY A 344 -0.40 6.50 -5.64
C GLY A 344 -1.22 6.75 -4.38
N LEU A 345 -0.83 6.12 -3.26
CA LEU A 345 -1.48 6.33 -1.96
C LEU A 345 -1.41 7.79 -1.50
N TRP A 346 -0.21 8.39 -1.53
CA TRP A 346 -0.03 9.78 -1.14
C TRP A 346 -0.93 10.73 -1.95
N ASN A 347 -0.95 10.59 -3.27
CA ASN A 347 -1.78 11.44 -4.13
C ASN A 347 -3.27 11.29 -3.79
N ASN A 348 -3.75 10.05 -3.62
CA ASN A 348 -5.13 9.76 -3.28
C ASN A 348 -5.57 10.39 -1.94
N MET A 349 -4.68 10.49 -0.94
CA MET A 349 -4.96 11.18 0.33
C MET A 349 -5.23 12.67 0.17
N PHE A 350 -4.66 13.31 -0.85
CA PHE A 350 -4.80 14.74 -1.16
C PHE A 350 -5.67 15.03 -2.39
N GLN A 351 -6.47 14.05 -2.81
CA GLN A 351 -7.50 14.20 -3.83
C GLN A 351 -8.89 14.09 -3.19
N PRO A 352 -9.85 14.95 -3.56
CA PRO A 352 -11.20 14.90 -3.03
C PRO A 352 -11.92 13.62 -3.46
N GLU A 353 -12.87 13.18 -2.63
CA GLU A 353 -13.71 12.02 -2.95
C GLU A 353 -14.42 12.21 -4.31
N GLY A 354 -14.45 11.15 -5.12
CA GLY A 354 -14.95 11.19 -6.49
C GLY A 354 -13.96 11.72 -7.54
N GLU A 355 -12.86 12.36 -7.12
CA GLU A 355 -11.77 12.81 -8.00
C GLU A 355 -10.43 12.10 -7.70
N LYS A 356 -10.45 11.11 -6.80
CA LYS A 356 -9.31 10.24 -6.53
C LYS A 356 -8.90 9.52 -7.81
N GLU A 357 -7.64 9.66 -8.18
CA GLU A 357 -7.08 9.02 -9.36
C GLU A 357 -7.13 7.50 -9.24
N ARG A 358 -7.53 6.83 -10.33
CA ARG A 358 -7.49 5.37 -10.48
C ARG A 358 -6.45 5.03 -11.54
N ILE A 359 -5.32 4.49 -11.10
CA ILE A 359 -4.17 4.24 -11.97
C ILE A 359 -4.50 3.07 -12.89
N LYS A 360 -4.28 3.25 -14.19
CA LYS A 360 -4.47 2.16 -15.18
C LYS A 360 -3.29 1.18 -15.18
N THR A 361 -2.07 1.68 -14.97
CA THR A 361 -0.84 0.89 -14.96
C THR A 361 0.31 1.76 -14.42
N PHE A 362 1.35 1.13 -13.86
CA PHE A 362 2.59 1.78 -13.45
C PHE A 362 3.65 1.84 -14.56
N SER A 363 3.22 1.73 -15.82
CA SER A 363 4.13 1.84 -16.99
C SER A 363 4.79 3.22 -17.05
N GLU A 364 4.05 4.27 -16.68
CA GLU A 364 4.57 5.62 -16.49
C GLU A 364 4.72 5.91 -14.99
N PRO A 365 5.82 6.53 -14.55
CA PRO A 365 6.02 6.88 -13.14
C PRO A 365 4.94 7.84 -12.64
N VAL A 366 4.36 7.52 -11.48
CA VAL A 366 3.40 8.38 -10.78
C VAL A 366 4.13 9.65 -10.34
N LYS A 367 3.53 10.81 -10.61
CA LYS A 367 4.05 12.11 -10.18
C LYS A 367 3.42 12.48 -8.85
N LEU A 368 4.26 12.77 -7.85
CA LEU A 368 3.79 13.22 -6.54
C LEU A 368 3.14 14.61 -6.64
N ILE A 369 2.01 14.77 -5.97
CA ILE A 369 1.35 16.07 -5.79
C ILE A 369 1.66 16.64 -4.41
N CYS A 370 1.70 17.96 -4.32
CA CYS A 370 1.70 18.65 -3.03
C CYS A 370 0.28 18.85 -2.50
N PRO A 371 0.10 18.92 -1.17
CA PRO A 371 -1.17 19.35 -0.59
C PRO A 371 -1.60 20.71 -1.19
N PRO A 372 -2.85 20.83 -1.70
CA PRO A 372 -3.34 22.09 -2.27
C PRO A 372 -3.31 23.24 -1.27
N LYS A 373 -3.04 24.48 -1.73
CA LYS A 373 -3.04 25.65 -0.84
C LYS A 373 -4.43 25.95 -0.29
N GLU A 374 -5.44 25.73 -1.11
CA GLU A 374 -6.85 25.96 -0.82
C GLU A 374 -7.44 24.88 0.10
N HIS A 375 -6.81 23.70 0.14
CA HIS A 375 -7.18 22.58 1.00
C HIS A 375 -5.93 21.79 1.43
N PRO A 376 -5.17 22.26 2.44
CA PRO A 376 -3.92 21.62 2.86
C PRO A 376 -4.13 20.37 3.74
N TYR A 377 -5.37 19.93 3.90
CA TYR A 377 -5.77 18.84 4.79
C TYR A 377 -5.88 17.52 4.02
N ILE A 378 -5.72 16.41 4.73
CA ILE A 378 -6.03 15.08 4.18
C ILE A 378 -7.55 15.01 3.96
N TYR A 379 -7.98 14.54 2.79
CA TYR A 379 -9.41 14.37 2.51
C TYR A 379 -9.96 13.17 3.28
N THR A 380 -10.88 13.43 4.22
CA THR A 380 -11.40 12.42 5.17
C THR A 380 -12.91 12.25 5.15
N LYS A 381 -13.60 12.93 4.22
CA LYS A 381 -15.05 12.85 4.09
C LYS A 381 -15.45 12.34 2.72
N PRO A 382 -16.33 11.34 2.61
CA PRO A 382 -17.07 11.11 1.39
C PRO A 382 -17.99 12.31 1.22
N ARG A 383 -17.65 13.25 0.33
CA ARG A 383 -18.60 14.31 -0.02
C ARG A 383 -19.80 13.62 -0.66
N VAL A 384 -20.85 13.38 0.12
CA VAL A 384 -22.20 13.35 -0.44
C VAL A 384 -22.31 14.67 -1.18
N LEU A 385 -22.46 14.62 -2.51
CA LEU A 385 -22.75 15.78 -3.33
C LEU A 385 -23.87 16.56 -2.64
N SER A 386 -23.50 17.64 -1.95
CA SER A 386 -24.46 18.66 -1.60
C SER A 386 -25.08 19.07 -2.93
N SER A 387 -26.39 18.96 -3.03
CA SER A 387 -27.20 19.44 -4.15
C SER A 387 -27.16 20.97 -4.30
N ALA A 388 -26.04 21.61 -3.99
CA ALA A 388 -25.74 22.96 -4.41
C ALA A 388 -25.24 22.88 -5.86
N PRO A 389 -25.94 23.49 -6.83
CA PRO A 389 -25.45 23.52 -8.20
C PRO A 389 -24.09 24.20 -8.19
N THR A 390 -23.07 23.47 -8.60
CA THR A 390 -21.79 24.04 -8.96
C THR A 390 -22.07 25.04 -10.08
N LEU A 391 -22.07 26.33 -9.75
CA LEU A 391 -21.85 27.39 -10.73
C LEU A 391 -20.44 27.18 -11.28
N LYS A 392 -20.30 26.24 -12.22
CA LYS A 392 -19.18 26.25 -13.15
C LYS A 392 -19.28 27.58 -13.88
N HIS A 393 -18.23 28.37 -13.77
CA HIS A 393 -17.98 29.52 -14.60
C HIS A 393 -18.25 29.16 -16.07
N ILE A 394 -19.42 29.54 -16.59
CA ILE A 394 -19.64 29.75 -18.01
C ILE A 394 -18.96 31.08 -18.32
N SER A 395 -17.64 31.05 -18.41
CA SER A 395 -16.86 32.13 -18.97
C SER A 395 -16.57 31.83 -20.43
N MET A 396 -16.82 32.82 -21.28
CA MET A 396 -16.37 32.99 -22.68
C MET A 396 -17.20 32.45 -23.86
N MET A 397 -18.37 31.83 -23.71
CA MET A 397 -19.26 31.58 -24.88
C MET A 397 -20.56 32.38 -24.91
N LEU A 398 -20.97 33.03 -23.82
CA LEU A 398 -22.22 33.81 -23.79
C LEU A 398 -22.04 35.28 -24.18
N MET A 399 -20.81 35.82 -24.14
CA MET A 399 -20.54 37.20 -24.58
C MET A 399 -20.42 37.34 -26.11
N SER A 400 -20.26 36.24 -26.84
CA SER A 400 -20.19 36.23 -28.31
C SER A 400 -21.57 36.12 -28.99
N LEU A 401 -22.64 35.78 -28.25
CA LEU A 401 -24.00 35.69 -28.80
C LEU A 401 -24.82 36.98 -28.65
N VAL A 402 -24.40 37.91 -27.78
CA VAL A 402 -25.05 39.22 -27.63
C VAL A 402 -24.51 40.24 -28.63
N SER A 403 -23.33 40.02 -29.21
CA SER A 403 -22.74 40.94 -30.21
C SER A 403 -23.24 40.72 -31.64
N VAL A 404 -23.87 39.58 -31.94
CA VAL A 404 -24.35 39.25 -33.31
C VAL A 404 -25.82 39.66 -33.52
N PHE A 405 -26.59 39.88 -32.45
CA PHE A 405 -27.99 40.27 -32.56
C PHE A 405 -28.25 41.79 -32.67
N VAL A 406 -27.21 42.63 -32.54
CA VAL A 406 -27.35 44.11 -32.67
C VAL A 406 -27.02 44.60 -34.10
N LEU A 407 -26.49 43.75 -34.98
CA LEU A 407 -26.16 44.14 -36.37
C LEU A 407 -27.19 43.76 -37.43
N PHE A 408 -28.31 43.13 -37.07
CA PHE A 408 -29.35 42.69 -38.02
C PHE A 408 -30.72 43.38 -37.84
N ASN A 409 -30.74 44.60 -37.30
CA ASN A 409 -31.96 45.44 -37.24
C ASN A 409 -31.76 46.88 -37.74
N LEU A 410 -30.74 47.12 -38.57
CA LEU A 410 -30.54 48.37 -39.30
C LEU A 410 -30.12 48.03 -40.74
N LEU A 411 -31.10 47.65 -41.57
CA LEU A 411 -31.12 47.83 -43.03
C LEU A 411 -32.55 47.59 -43.54
#